data_AF-A0A963BQC0-F1
#
_entry.id   AF-A0A963BQC0-F1
#
_cell.length_a   1.000
_cell.length_b   1.000
_cell.length_c   1.000
_cell.angle_alpha   90.00
_cell.angle_beta   90.00
_cell.angle_gamma   90.00
#
_symmetry.space_group_name_H-M   'P 1'
#
loop_
_entity.id
_entity.type
_entity.pdbx_description
1 polymer ?
#
loop_
_entity_poly.entity_id
_entity_poly.type
_entity_poly.pdbx_seq_one_letter_code
_entity_poly.pdbx_strand_id
1 'polypeptide(L)'
;MKKPSINPYEETARLIGSAITNARVFGENRRIANLVASSVGRFAAQIDDDGGDGDELVDFAIDQLTEDGGDSTPALGDAIRALATARAAG
;
A
#
# COMPACT_ATOMS: atom_id res chain seq x y z
N MET A 1 28.34 -3.82 4.54
CA MET A 1 27.50 -3.22 3.48
C MET A 1 26.27 -2.64 4.16
N LYS A 2 26.07 -1.30 4.15
CA LYS A 2 24.81 -0.73 4.63
C LYS A 2 23.73 -1.20 3.66
N LYS A 3 22.69 -1.87 4.17
CA LYS A 3 21.48 -2.21 3.40
C LYS A 3 20.97 -0.91 2.78
N PRO A 4 20.68 -0.83 1.47
CA PRO A 4 20.11 0.39 0.91
C PRO A 4 18.83 0.73 1.70
N SER A 5 18.69 1.99 2.12
CA SER A 5 17.46 2.47 2.73
C SER A 5 16.37 2.33 1.68
N ILE A 6 15.44 1.40 1.90
CA ILE A 6 14.29 1.21 1.04
C ILE A 6 13.52 2.54 1.08
N ASN A 7 13.24 3.13 -0.09
CA ASN A 7 12.35 4.28 -0.19
C ASN A 7 10.90 3.78 -0.01
N PRO A 8 10.18 4.16 1.07
CA PRO A 8 8.82 3.71 1.35
C PRO A 8 7.84 3.95 0.19
N TYR A 9 7.96 5.07 -0.51
CA TYR A 9 7.08 5.46 -1.61
C TYR A 9 7.31 4.59 -2.84
N GLU A 10 8.56 4.40 -3.25
CA GLU A 10 8.91 3.53 -4.39
C GLU A 10 8.45 2.08 -4.15
N GLU A 11 8.66 1.58 -2.93
CA GLU A 11 8.30 0.21 -2.59
C GLU A 11 6.77 0.04 -2.51
N THR A 12 6.05 1.05 -2.01
CA THR A 12 4.58 1.08 -2.01
C THR A 12 4.02 1.04 -3.42
N ALA A 13 4.50 1.90 -4.32
CA ALA A 13 4.11 1.88 -5.73
C ALA A 13 4.38 0.52 -6.39
N ARG A 14 5.57 -0.05 -6.12
CA ARG A 14 5.95 -1.37 -6.65
C ARG A 14 5.00 -2.48 -6.16
N LEU A 15 4.64 -2.50 -4.88
CA LEU A 15 3.74 -3.49 -4.31
C LEU A 15 2.32 -3.37 -4.88
N ILE A 16 1.80 -2.16 -4.99
CA ILE A 16 0.47 -1.88 -5.55
C ILE A 16 0.42 -2.29 -7.03
N GLY A 17 1.36 -1.82 -7.85
CA GLY A 17 1.41 -2.18 -9.27
C GLY A 17 1.57 -3.70 -9.49
N SER A 18 2.37 -4.36 -8.65
CA SER A 18 2.51 -5.83 -8.68
C SER A 18 1.21 -6.55 -8.29
N ALA A 19 0.47 -6.04 -7.31
CA ALA A 19 -0.79 -6.61 -6.89
C ALA A 19 -1.89 -6.44 -7.95
N ILE A 20 -1.97 -5.27 -8.58
CA ILE A 20 -2.88 -4.99 -9.70
C ILE A 20 -2.55 -5.90 -10.88
N THR A 21 -1.27 -6.00 -11.26
CA THR A 21 -0.83 -6.89 -12.35
C THR A 21 -1.19 -8.34 -12.07
N ASN A 22 -0.93 -8.84 -10.84
CA ASN A 22 -1.29 -10.20 -10.46
C ASN A 22 -2.82 -10.42 -10.49
N ALA A 23 -3.61 -9.47 -10.00
CA ALA A 23 -5.06 -9.58 -9.99
C ALA A 23 -5.64 -9.62 -11.42
N ARG A 24 -5.05 -8.88 -12.37
CA ARG A 24 -5.44 -8.91 -13.79
C ARG A 24 -5.20 -10.27 -14.45
N VAL A 25 -4.13 -10.96 -14.06
CA VAL A 25 -3.73 -12.25 -14.68
C VAL A 25 -4.41 -13.44 -13.99
N PHE A 26 -4.46 -13.44 -12.66
CA PHE A 26 -4.87 -14.60 -11.86
C PHE A 26 -6.21 -14.41 -11.14
N GLY A 27 -6.82 -13.23 -11.26
CA GLY A 27 -7.95 -12.82 -10.44
C GLY A 27 -7.52 -12.31 -9.08
N GLU A 28 -8.45 -11.66 -8.38
CA GLU A 28 -8.17 -11.09 -7.07
C GLU A 28 -7.82 -12.13 -6.01
N ASN A 29 -6.89 -11.75 -5.12
CA ASN A 29 -6.52 -12.57 -3.98
C ASN A 29 -6.48 -11.71 -2.72
N ARG A 30 -7.47 -11.90 -1.84
CA ARG A 30 -7.57 -11.17 -0.55
C ARG A 30 -6.32 -11.33 0.31
N ARG A 31 -5.63 -12.46 0.24
CA ARG A 31 -4.39 -12.66 0.99
C ARG A 31 -3.28 -11.75 0.48
N ILE A 32 -3.17 -11.57 -0.83
CA ILE A 32 -2.20 -10.66 -1.43
C ILE A 32 -2.57 -9.21 -1.08
N ALA A 33 -3.85 -8.82 -1.20
CA ALA A 33 -4.33 -7.51 -0.80
C ALA A 33 -3.97 -7.17 0.66
N ASN A 34 -4.24 -8.09 1.59
CA ASN A 34 -3.89 -7.91 3.00
C ASN A 34 -2.38 -7.84 3.25
N LEU A 35 -1.57 -8.60 2.50
CA LEU A 35 -0.11 -8.55 2.60
C LEU A 35 0.44 -7.19 2.13
N VAL A 36 -0.12 -6.66 1.04
CA VAL A 36 0.24 -5.34 0.51
C VAL A 36 -0.14 -4.27 1.53
N ALA A 37 -1.40 -4.27 2.00
CA ALA A 37 -1.85 -3.31 3.02
C ALA A 37 -1.02 -3.40 4.32
N SER A 38 -0.68 -4.60 4.79
CA SER A 38 0.19 -4.76 5.94
C SER A 38 1.61 -4.22 5.72
N SER A 39 2.14 -4.32 4.49
CA SER A 39 3.45 -3.78 4.13
C SER A 39 3.42 -2.25 4.09
N VAL A 40 2.38 -1.67 3.46
CA VAL A 40 2.15 -0.22 3.45
C VAL A 40 2.00 0.32 4.87
N GLY A 41 1.22 -0.33 5.72
CA GLY A 41 1.08 0.07 7.12
C GLY A 41 2.38 0.04 7.91
N ARG A 42 3.27 -0.93 7.63
CA ARG A 42 4.62 -0.97 8.22
C ARG A 42 5.49 0.18 7.73
N PHE A 43 5.40 0.53 6.46
CA PHE A 43 6.16 1.65 5.89
C PHE A 43 5.66 3.00 6.41
N ALA A 44 4.34 3.17 6.55
CA ALA A 44 3.76 4.35 7.17
C ALA A 44 4.24 4.51 8.62
N ALA A 45 4.18 3.44 9.42
CA ALA A 45 4.74 3.44 10.78
C ALA A 45 6.24 3.76 10.82
N GLN A 46 7.01 3.30 9.83
CA GLN A 46 8.43 3.65 9.74
C GLN A 46 8.63 5.15 9.45
N ILE A 47 7.82 5.75 8.57
CA ILE A 47 7.86 7.19 8.31
C ILE A 47 7.51 7.97 9.58
N ASP A 48 6.47 7.53 10.30
CA ASP A 48 6.08 8.13 11.59
C ASP A 48 7.25 8.10 12.59
N ASP A 49 7.91 6.94 12.74
CA ASP A 49 9.07 6.75 13.62
C ASP A 49 10.28 7.62 13.22
N ASP A 50 10.46 7.88 11.92
CA ASP A 50 11.52 8.72 11.37
C ASP A 50 11.17 10.24 11.44
N GLY A 51 9.98 10.60 11.95
CA GLY A 51 9.52 11.97 12.16
C GLY A 51 8.82 12.61 10.95
N GLY A 52 8.42 11.82 9.96
CA GLY A 52 7.57 12.23 8.84
C GLY A 52 6.09 11.99 9.12
N ASP A 53 5.27 12.12 8.09
CA ASP A 53 3.84 11.82 8.12
C ASP A 53 3.54 10.53 7.34
N GLY A 54 3.28 9.44 8.06
CA GLY A 54 2.94 8.16 7.45
C GLY A 54 1.57 8.15 6.78
N ASP A 55 0.67 9.08 7.10
CA ASP A 55 -0.63 9.19 6.43
C ASP A 55 -0.46 9.64 4.98
N GLU A 56 0.54 10.48 4.68
CA GLU A 56 0.89 10.86 3.30
C GLU A 56 1.24 9.64 2.43
N LEU A 57 1.87 8.60 3.01
CA LEU A 57 2.16 7.37 2.27
C LEU A 57 0.89 6.55 1.98
N VAL A 58 -0.07 6.56 2.92
CA VAL A 58 -1.33 5.84 2.74
C VAL A 58 -2.21 6.55 1.72
N ASP A 59 -2.25 7.88 1.73
CA ASP A 59 -2.91 8.68 0.70
C ASP A 59 -2.26 8.43 -0.67
N PHE A 60 -0.93 8.43 -0.73
CA PHE A 60 -0.19 8.04 -1.94
C PHE A 60 -0.58 6.64 -2.43
N ALA A 61 -0.76 5.66 -1.53
CA ALA A 61 -1.22 4.32 -1.91
C ALA A 61 -2.64 4.32 -2.50
N ILE A 62 -3.53 5.18 -2.00
CA ILE A 62 -4.90 5.35 -2.53
C ILE A 62 -4.86 5.99 -3.93
N ASP A 63 -4.00 6.98 -4.12
CA ASP A 63 -3.83 7.63 -5.43
C ASP A 63 -3.30 6.65 -6.48
N GLN A 64 -2.29 5.82 -6.12
CA GLN A 64 -1.78 4.77 -7.01
C GLN A 64 -2.86 3.78 -7.43
N LEU A 65 -3.78 3.40 -6.53
CA LEU A 65 -4.92 2.56 -6.88
C LEU A 65 -5.85 3.23 -7.89
N THR A 66 -6.02 4.55 -7.81
CA THR A 66 -6.89 5.31 -8.71
C THR A 66 -6.27 5.43 -10.11
N GLU A 67 -4.96 5.68 -10.19
CA GLU A 67 -4.25 5.84 -11.46
C GLU A 67 -4.10 4.51 -12.24
N ASP A 68 -3.83 3.39 -11.55
CA ASP A 68 -3.54 2.11 -12.21
C ASP A 68 -4.79 1.26 -12.52
N GLY A 69 -6.00 1.79 -12.34
CA GLY A 69 -7.24 1.09 -12.63
C GLY A 69 -7.70 0.15 -11.51
N GLY A 70 -7.64 0.62 -10.28
CA GLY A 70 -8.05 -0.07 -9.06
C GLY A 70 -9.53 -0.50 -9.02
N ASP A 71 -10.35 -0.03 -9.95
CA ASP A 71 -11.70 -0.57 -10.22
C ASP A 71 -11.67 -2.07 -10.56
N SER A 72 -10.53 -2.56 -11.06
CA SER A 72 -10.31 -3.98 -11.35
C SER A 72 -9.83 -4.79 -10.12
N THR A 73 -9.54 -4.12 -9.00
CA THR A 73 -9.01 -4.73 -7.78
C THR A 73 -9.69 -4.25 -6.48
N PRO A 74 -11.02 -4.50 -6.32
CA PRO A 74 -11.76 -4.07 -5.14
C PRO A 74 -11.20 -4.60 -3.81
N ALA A 75 -10.72 -5.84 -3.72
CA ALA A 75 -10.15 -6.38 -2.48
C ALA A 75 -8.89 -5.64 -2.03
N LEU A 76 -8.06 -5.20 -2.99
CA LEU A 76 -6.88 -4.38 -2.69
C LEU A 76 -7.29 -2.97 -2.23
N GLY A 77 -8.23 -2.36 -2.93
CA GLY A 77 -8.78 -1.05 -2.55
C GLY A 77 -9.39 -1.06 -1.15
N ASP A 78 -10.19 -2.07 -0.83
CA ASP A 78 -10.82 -2.22 0.48
C ASP A 78 -9.77 -2.38 1.60
N ALA A 79 -8.72 -3.15 1.35
CA ALA A 79 -7.65 -3.35 2.33
C ALA A 79 -6.85 -2.06 2.62
N ILE A 80 -6.55 -1.26 1.59
CA ILE A 80 -5.85 0.03 1.77
C ILE A 80 -6.76 1.07 2.45
N ARG A 81 -8.05 1.14 2.09
CA ARG A 81 -9.00 2.04 2.77
C ARG A 81 -9.24 1.63 4.23
N ALA A 82 -9.27 0.34 4.52
CA ALA A 82 -9.35 -0.16 5.88
C ALA A 82 -8.12 0.22 6.70
N LEU A 83 -6.92 0.19 6.09
CA LEU A 83 -5.70 0.70 6.72
C LEU A 83 -5.80 2.20 7.02
N ALA A 84 -6.24 3.02 6.06
CA ALA A 84 -6.42 4.46 6.25
C ALA A 84 -7.40 4.75 7.42
N THR A 85 -8.52 4.03 7.46
CA THR A 85 -9.51 4.15 8.55
C THR A 85 -8.92 3.74 9.90
N ALA A 86 -8.11 2.67 9.95
CA ALA A 86 -7.50 2.20 11.18
C ALA A 86 -6.47 3.19 11.73
N ARG A 87 -5.72 3.87 10.85
CA ARG A 87 -4.76 4.92 11.24
C ARG A 87 -5.45 6.17 11.74
N ALA A 88 -6.52 6.61 11.09
CA ALA A 88 -7.31 7.76 11.54
C ALA A 88 -8.02 7.57 12.89
N ALA A 89 -8.11 6.33 13.37
CA ALA A 89 -8.75 5.98 14.65
C ALA A 89 -7.78 5.84 15.83
N GLY A 90 -6.46 5.83 15.57
CA GLY A 90 -5.39 5.69 16.57
C GLY A 90 -4.72 7.01 16.90
#